data_AF-A0A9R0TDD0-F1
#
_entry.id   AF-A0A9R0TDD0-F1
#
_cell.length_a   1.000
_cell.length_b   1.000
_cell.length_c   1.000
_cell.angle_alpha   90.00
_cell.angle_beta   90.00
_cell.angle_gamma   90.00
#
_symmetry.space_group_name_H-M   'P 1'
#
loop_
_entity.id
_entity.type
_entity.pdbx_description
1 polymer ?
#
loop_
_entity_poly.entity_id
_entity_poly.type
_entity_poly.pdbx_seq_one_letter_code
_entity_poly.pdbx_strand_id
1 'polypeptide(L)'
;MPSPRMPPLPLPGCLKGTIHTSPKSISKEEITTSMFSYLHYGAMASRVEIFKAKNGPVSYCMLRGYNGKYTYNGEQYDAIAPPQGAAYDKCREDVTKALKINAPCQAKNCTFNGAWNGGGGPGQADLYVTSSFYYMAADVGLIDSEATSGKTTPAAFRAAAEKICPMGFMEAKATYPKVRSVDTPYICMDLVYQYSLLVDGFGLEPTKEITVAQKVKHGEYFIEAAWALGEAIEAVSPTKRLNDA
;
A
#
# COMPACT_ATOMS: atom_id res chain seq x y z
N MET A 1 -21.08 18.40 0.19
CA MET A 1 -20.20 19.01 -0.83
C MET A 1 -19.47 17.89 -1.55
N PRO A 2 -19.55 17.75 -2.88
CA PRO A 2 -18.92 16.65 -3.59
C PRO A 2 -17.42 16.90 -3.74
N SER A 3 -16.61 15.91 -3.35
CA SER A 3 -15.16 15.89 -3.55
C SER A 3 -14.80 16.00 -5.05
N PRO A 4 -13.80 16.81 -5.44
CA PRO A 4 -13.37 16.83 -6.83
C PRO A 4 -12.71 15.50 -7.17
N ARG A 5 -13.29 14.79 -8.14
CA ARG A 5 -12.68 13.63 -8.80
C ARG A 5 -11.46 14.14 -9.57
N MET A 6 -10.25 13.88 -9.08
CA MET A 6 -9.06 14.02 -9.92
C MET A 6 -9.07 12.89 -10.97
N PRO A 7 -8.96 13.20 -12.27
CA PRO A 7 -8.75 12.19 -13.29
C PRO A 7 -7.34 11.59 -13.15
N PRO A 8 -7.16 10.29 -13.43
CA PRO A 8 -5.83 9.72 -13.54
C PRO A 8 -5.22 10.22 -14.85
N LEU A 9 -4.38 11.25 -14.77
CA LEU A 9 -3.45 11.56 -15.85
C LEU A 9 -2.26 10.61 -15.69
N PRO A 10 -2.00 9.69 -16.64
CA PRO A 10 -0.70 9.04 -16.68
C PRO A 10 0.34 10.11 -17.03
N LEU A 11 1.34 10.26 -16.15
CA LEU A 11 2.55 11.00 -16.51
C LEU A 11 3.11 10.39 -17.82
N PRO A 12 3.43 11.20 -18.83
CA PRO A 12 4.00 10.70 -20.07
C PRO A 12 5.36 10.04 -19.78
N GLY A 13 5.41 8.71 -19.87
CA GLY A 13 6.63 7.91 -19.65
C GLY A 13 6.46 6.65 -18.80
N CYS A 14 5.38 6.52 -18.01
CA CYS A 14 5.11 5.32 -17.23
C CYS A 14 4.48 4.21 -18.10
N LEU A 15 5.29 3.47 -18.85
CA LEU A 15 4.86 2.25 -19.54
C LEU A 15 4.63 1.14 -18.50
N LYS A 16 3.52 0.39 -18.66
CA LYS A 16 3.18 -0.75 -17.79
C LYS A 16 4.34 -1.75 -17.76
N GLY A 17 4.79 -2.13 -16.56
CA GLY A 17 5.64 -3.30 -16.35
C GLY A 17 7.15 -3.10 -16.52
N THR A 18 7.65 -1.86 -16.65
CA THR A 18 9.10 -1.61 -16.72
C THR A 18 9.55 -0.78 -15.51
N ILE A 19 10.65 -1.18 -14.86
CA ILE A 19 11.30 -0.34 -13.84
C ILE A 19 12.06 0.76 -14.55
N HIS A 20 11.75 1.99 -14.16
CA HIS A 20 12.42 3.15 -14.68
C HIS A 20 13.51 3.55 -13.70
N THR A 21 14.76 3.54 -14.18
CA THR A 21 15.85 4.25 -13.52
C THR A 21 15.89 5.66 -14.10
N SER A 22 15.64 6.66 -13.26
CA SER A 22 15.64 8.05 -13.68
C SER A 22 16.81 8.78 -13.02
N PRO A 23 17.81 9.25 -13.80
CA PRO A 23 18.80 10.18 -13.27
C PRO A 23 18.10 11.52 -13.00
N LYS A 24 18.26 12.05 -11.79
CA LYS A 24 17.80 13.38 -11.42
C LYS A 24 18.98 14.18 -10.87
N SER A 25 19.06 15.45 -11.27
CA SER A 25 20.00 16.41 -10.68
C SER A 25 19.24 17.30 -9.71
N ILE A 26 19.45 17.11 -8.41
CA ILE A 26 18.86 17.95 -7.36
C ILE A 26 20.03 18.62 -6.63
N SER A 27 20.00 19.95 -6.50
CA SER A 27 21.07 20.72 -5.84
C SER A 27 22.51 20.40 -6.31
N LYS A 28 22.70 20.11 -7.61
CA LYS A 28 23.97 19.71 -8.26
C LYS A 28 24.49 18.31 -7.93
N GLU A 29 23.75 17.52 -7.16
CA GLU A 29 24.03 16.09 -6.97
C GLU A 29 23.23 15.27 -7.97
N GLU A 30 23.90 14.27 -8.57
CA GLU A 30 23.26 13.32 -9.47
C GLU A 30 22.80 12.09 -8.69
N ILE A 31 21.50 11.87 -8.69
CA ILE A 31 20.85 10.77 -7.99
C ILE A 31 20.19 9.87 -9.04
N THR A 32 20.42 8.56 -8.95
CA THR A 32 19.69 7.59 -9.78
C THR A 32 18.59 6.96 -8.93
N THR A 33 17.34 7.20 -9.31
CA THR A 33 16.18 6.69 -8.58
C THR A 33 15.54 5.54 -9.35
N SER A 34 15.22 4.44 -8.66
CA SER A 34 14.40 3.35 -9.21
C SER A 34 12.93 3.58 -8.90
N MET A 35 12.08 3.56 -9.93
CA MET A 35 10.65 3.83 -9.81
C MET A 35 9.84 2.72 -10.48
N PHE A 36 8.77 2.28 -9.80
CA PHE A 36 7.81 1.33 -10.36
C PHE A 36 6.41 1.57 -9.80
N SER A 37 5.40 1.39 -10.65
CA SER A 37 3.99 1.46 -10.26
C SER A 37 3.33 0.10 -10.50
N TYR A 38 2.89 -0.53 -9.42
CA TYR A 38 2.21 -1.82 -9.44
C TYR A 38 0.71 -1.63 -9.70
N LEU A 39 0.33 -1.54 -10.98
CA LEU A 39 -1.08 -1.45 -11.34
C LEU A 39 -1.86 -2.66 -10.80
N HIS A 40 -3.08 -2.42 -10.31
CA HIS A 40 -3.95 -3.39 -9.61
C HIS A 40 -3.59 -3.68 -8.15
N TYR A 41 -2.48 -3.14 -7.63
CA TYR A 41 -2.01 -3.38 -6.26
C TYR A 41 -2.19 -2.16 -5.33
N GLY A 42 -3.04 -1.20 -5.71
CA GLY A 42 -3.49 -0.13 -4.81
C GLY A 42 -4.48 -0.65 -3.76
N ALA A 43 -4.70 0.09 -2.67
CA ALA A 43 -5.53 -0.36 -1.53
C ALA A 43 -6.90 -0.93 -1.96
N MET A 44 -7.64 -0.21 -2.82
CA MET A 44 -8.94 -0.69 -3.31
C MET A 44 -8.81 -1.77 -4.39
N ALA A 45 -7.88 -1.60 -5.33
CA ALA A 45 -7.70 -2.54 -6.44
C ALA A 45 -7.22 -3.92 -5.96
N SER A 46 -6.41 -3.97 -4.92
CA SER A 46 -5.86 -5.21 -4.35
C SER A 46 -6.96 -6.14 -3.84
N ARG A 47 -8.06 -5.59 -3.29
CA ARG A 47 -9.22 -6.38 -2.86
C ARG A 47 -9.79 -7.22 -4.00
N VAL A 48 -9.81 -6.66 -5.22
CA VAL A 48 -10.24 -7.38 -6.43
C VAL A 48 -9.32 -8.57 -6.71
N GLU A 49 -8.01 -8.36 -6.68
CA GLU A 49 -7.04 -9.43 -6.96
C GLU A 49 -7.09 -10.53 -5.89
N ILE A 50 -7.34 -10.16 -4.62
CA ILE A 50 -7.56 -11.12 -3.53
C ILE A 50 -8.86 -11.92 -3.75
N PHE A 51 -9.96 -11.26 -4.15
CA PHE A 51 -11.20 -11.97 -4.47
C PHE A 51 -11.09 -12.88 -5.70
N LYS A 52 -10.23 -12.55 -6.67
CA LYS A 52 -9.95 -13.43 -7.81
C LYS A 52 -9.07 -14.62 -7.42
N ALA A 53 -8.21 -14.47 -6.42
CA ALA A 53 -7.29 -15.51 -5.96
C ALA A 53 -7.93 -16.53 -5.00
N LYS A 54 -9.05 -16.18 -4.36
CA LYS A 54 -9.75 -17.05 -3.40
C LYS A 54 -10.22 -18.34 -4.06
N ASN A 55 -10.22 -19.43 -3.28
CA ASN A 55 -10.78 -20.71 -3.74
C ASN A 55 -12.22 -20.88 -3.23
N GLY A 56 -13.19 -20.82 -4.14
CA GLY A 56 -14.61 -21.02 -3.84
C GLY A 56 -15.38 -19.72 -3.55
N PRO A 57 -16.62 -19.85 -3.04
CA PRO A 57 -17.55 -18.72 -2.94
C PRO A 57 -17.23 -17.78 -1.77
N VAL A 58 -16.65 -18.30 -0.69
CA VAL A 58 -16.32 -17.53 0.52
C VAL A 58 -14.87 -17.03 0.49
N SER A 59 -14.61 -15.93 1.19
CA SER A 59 -13.25 -15.41 1.40
C SER A 59 -12.91 -15.44 2.88
N TYR A 60 -11.78 -16.08 3.20
CA TYR A 60 -11.23 -16.12 4.56
C TYR A 60 -10.64 -14.77 5.02
N CYS A 61 -10.72 -13.73 4.20
CA CYS A 61 -10.36 -12.37 4.56
C CYS A 61 -11.55 -11.53 5.05
N MET A 62 -12.79 -12.06 4.97
CA MET A 62 -14.01 -11.33 5.32
C MET A 62 -14.45 -11.62 6.75
N LEU A 63 -14.80 -10.57 7.50
CA LEU A 63 -15.20 -10.68 8.90
C LEU A 63 -16.48 -11.52 9.10
N ARG A 64 -16.56 -12.22 10.23
CA ARG A 64 -17.69 -13.11 10.55
C ARG A 64 -19.02 -12.37 10.47
N GLY A 65 -20.00 -12.99 9.80
CA GLY A 65 -21.34 -12.44 9.63
C GLY A 65 -21.49 -11.42 8.50
N TYR A 66 -20.41 -11.08 7.78
CA TYR A 66 -20.52 -10.25 6.58
C TYR A 66 -20.91 -11.08 5.36
N ASN A 67 -21.94 -10.63 4.65
CA ASN A 67 -22.38 -11.19 3.38
C ASN A 67 -22.80 -10.03 2.47
N GLY A 68 -21.98 -9.72 1.48
CA GLY A 68 -22.22 -8.60 0.58
C GLY A 68 -21.43 -8.71 -0.72
N LYS A 69 -21.33 -7.59 -1.41
CA LYS A 69 -20.56 -7.47 -2.66
C LYS A 69 -19.60 -6.29 -2.57
N TYR A 70 -18.42 -6.46 -3.15
CA TYR A 70 -17.47 -5.41 -3.38
C TYR A 70 -17.59 -4.92 -4.82
N THR A 71 -17.84 -3.62 -5.01
CA THR A 71 -17.92 -3.02 -6.35
C THR A 71 -16.66 -2.23 -6.64
N TYR A 72 -15.98 -2.56 -7.74
CA TYR A 72 -14.82 -1.84 -8.21
C TYR A 72 -14.87 -1.66 -9.73
N ASN A 73 -14.74 -0.42 -10.19
CA ASN A 73 -14.79 -0.09 -11.62
C ASN A 73 -16.02 -0.65 -12.37
N GLY A 74 -17.19 -0.64 -11.73
CA GLY A 74 -18.45 -1.13 -12.30
C GLY A 74 -18.66 -2.65 -12.21
N GLU A 75 -17.65 -3.41 -11.80
CA GLU A 75 -17.74 -4.86 -11.60
C GLU A 75 -18.02 -5.20 -10.14
N GLN A 76 -18.72 -6.32 -9.91
CA GLN A 76 -19.09 -6.79 -8.58
C GLN A 76 -18.40 -8.11 -8.23
N TYR A 77 -17.93 -8.21 -7.00
CA TYR A 77 -17.21 -9.37 -6.47
C TYR A 77 -17.87 -9.84 -5.17
N ASP A 78 -18.08 -11.14 -5.02
CA ASP A 78 -18.71 -11.67 -3.81
C ASP A 78 -17.76 -11.55 -2.60
N ALA A 79 -18.20 -10.75 -1.63
CA ALA A 79 -17.51 -10.46 -0.38
C ALA A 79 -18.28 -11.16 0.75
N ILE A 80 -18.10 -12.47 0.83
CA ILE A 80 -18.86 -13.36 1.73
C ILE A 80 -17.89 -14.04 2.68
N ALA A 81 -18.16 -13.93 3.99
CA ALA A 81 -17.39 -14.63 5.01
C ALA A 81 -17.83 -16.10 5.14
N PRO A 82 -16.90 -17.02 5.47
CA PRO A 82 -17.29 -18.35 5.92
C PRO A 82 -17.99 -18.26 7.29
N PRO A 83 -18.71 -19.32 7.73
CA PRO A 83 -19.44 -19.30 9.01
C PRO A 83 -18.59 -18.91 10.22
N GLN A 84 -17.34 -19.37 10.26
CA GLN A 84 -16.37 -19.06 11.31
C GLN A 84 -15.75 -17.65 11.20
N GLY A 85 -15.93 -16.95 10.08
CA GLY A 85 -15.32 -15.65 9.79
C GLY A 85 -13.91 -15.72 9.21
N ALA A 86 -13.26 -14.55 9.18
CA ALA A 86 -11.92 -14.45 8.63
C ALA A 86 -10.91 -15.28 9.44
N ALA A 87 -9.91 -15.80 8.74
CA ALA A 87 -8.80 -16.55 9.31
C ALA A 87 -7.50 -15.99 8.72
N TYR A 88 -6.63 -15.47 9.57
CA TYR A 88 -5.41 -14.76 9.16
C TYR A 88 -4.57 -15.56 8.16
N ASP A 89 -4.21 -16.81 8.50
CA ASP A 89 -3.33 -17.63 7.66
C ASP A 89 -3.93 -17.90 6.28
N LYS A 90 -5.21 -18.27 6.23
CA LYS A 90 -5.92 -18.52 4.96
C LYS A 90 -6.10 -17.25 4.14
N CYS A 91 -6.36 -16.12 4.79
CA CYS A 91 -6.40 -14.84 4.11
C CYS A 91 -5.03 -14.49 3.52
N ARG A 92 -3.94 -14.74 4.27
CA ARG A 92 -2.58 -14.50 3.80
C ARG A 92 -2.21 -15.39 2.61
N GLU A 93 -2.68 -16.63 2.57
CA GLU A 93 -2.54 -17.49 1.39
C GLU A 93 -3.19 -16.87 0.14
N ASP A 94 -4.42 -16.37 0.27
CA ASP A 94 -5.12 -15.72 -0.86
C ASP A 94 -4.42 -14.41 -1.27
N VAL A 95 -3.94 -13.62 -0.30
CA VAL A 95 -3.17 -12.40 -0.54
C VAL A 95 -1.85 -12.68 -1.25
N THR A 96 -1.08 -13.67 -0.81
CA THR A 96 0.21 -14.01 -1.43
C THR A 96 0.03 -14.58 -2.84
N LYS A 97 -1.05 -15.34 -3.09
CA LYS A 97 -1.46 -15.73 -4.45
C LYS A 97 -1.79 -14.51 -5.31
N ALA A 98 -2.56 -13.55 -4.79
CA ALA A 98 -2.91 -12.32 -5.50
C ALA A 98 -1.68 -11.46 -5.84
N LEU A 99 -0.71 -11.38 -4.92
CA LEU A 99 0.59 -10.75 -5.15
C LEU A 99 1.44 -11.50 -6.18
N LYS A 100 1.16 -12.78 -6.46
CA LYS A 100 1.97 -13.61 -7.36
C LYS A 100 3.44 -13.65 -6.93
N ILE A 101 3.68 -13.89 -5.64
CA ILE A 101 5.03 -13.95 -5.05
C ILE A 101 5.94 -14.99 -5.73
N ASN A 102 5.36 -16.04 -6.31
CA ASN A 102 6.09 -17.12 -6.98
C ASN A 102 6.21 -16.91 -8.50
N ALA A 103 5.89 -15.72 -9.02
CA ALA A 103 6.05 -15.43 -10.44
C ALA A 103 7.54 -15.52 -10.84
N PRO A 104 7.87 -16.07 -12.03
CA PRO A 104 9.25 -16.14 -12.50
C PRO A 104 9.94 -14.77 -12.51
N CYS A 105 11.15 -14.69 -11.95
CA CYS A 105 11.96 -13.49 -11.97
C CYS A 105 12.95 -13.56 -13.14
N GLN A 106 12.85 -12.63 -14.09
CA GLN A 106 13.80 -12.51 -15.20
C GLN A 106 15.01 -11.61 -14.86
N ALA A 107 14.97 -10.92 -13.73
CA ALA A 107 16.06 -10.10 -13.21
C ALA A 107 16.84 -10.84 -12.11
N LYS A 108 17.87 -10.19 -11.54
CA LYS A 108 18.68 -10.77 -10.46
C LYS A 108 17.85 -11.08 -9.20
N ASN A 109 17.01 -10.15 -8.78
CA ASN A 109 16.10 -10.27 -7.64
C ASN A 109 14.81 -9.52 -7.96
N CYS A 110 13.66 -10.10 -7.61
CA CYS A 110 12.35 -9.49 -7.85
C CYS A 110 11.61 -9.25 -6.53
N THR A 111 10.63 -8.36 -6.57
CA THR A 111 9.62 -8.19 -5.53
C THR A 111 8.54 -9.27 -5.71
N PHE A 112 7.43 -8.92 -6.36
CA PHE A 112 6.32 -9.81 -6.67
C PHE A 112 5.87 -9.62 -8.12
N ASN A 113 5.13 -10.59 -8.66
CA ASN A 113 4.68 -10.59 -10.05
C ASN A 113 5.84 -10.38 -11.07
N GLY A 114 7.04 -10.87 -10.74
CA GLY A 114 8.22 -10.82 -11.62
C GLY A 114 8.86 -9.44 -11.79
N ALA A 115 8.45 -8.42 -11.03
CA ALA A 115 9.04 -7.09 -11.11
C ALA A 115 10.41 -7.06 -10.40
N TRP A 116 11.44 -6.50 -11.05
CA TRP A 116 12.76 -6.32 -10.44
C TRP A 116 12.67 -5.50 -9.12
N ASN A 117 13.58 -5.70 -8.18
CA ASN A 117 13.52 -5.03 -6.88
C ASN A 117 14.30 -3.69 -6.81
N GLY A 118 14.86 -3.23 -7.93
CA GLY A 118 15.67 -2.01 -7.99
C GLY A 118 17.05 -2.13 -7.35
N GLY A 119 17.49 -3.35 -6.98
CA GLY A 119 18.84 -3.62 -6.48
C GLY A 119 19.06 -3.41 -4.97
N GLY A 120 18.09 -2.86 -4.25
CA GLY A 120 18.20 -2.60 -2.80
C GLY A 120 19.24 -1.53 -2.46
N GLY A 121 19.89 -1.68 -1.30
CA GLY A 121 21.00 -0.82 -0.87
C GLY A 121 20.62 0.26 0.14
N PRO A 122 21.56 1.16 0.49
CA PRO A 122 21.40 2.11 1.59
C PRO A 122 20.27 3.12 1.37
N GLY A 123 19.87 3.37 0.12
CA GLY A 123 18.71 4.22 -0.20
C GLY A 123 17.36 3.68 0.28
N GLN A 124 17.31 2.44 0.78
CA GLN A 124 16.12 1.83 1.39
C GLN A 124 16.27 1.64 2.92
N ALA A 125 17.31 2.23 3.53
CA ALA A 125 17.52 2.17 4.97
C ALA A 125 16.37 2.85 5.72
N ASP A 126 16.02 4.08 5.31
CA ASP A 126 14.90 4.85 5.87
C ASP A 126 13.73 4.87 4.89
N LEU A 127 12.58 4.34 5.32
CA LEU A 127 11.41 4.20 4.48
C LEU A 127 10.26 5.07 4.98
N TYR A 128 9.76 5.93 4.10
CA TYR A 128 8.51 6.66 4.27
C TYR A 128 7.41 5.97 3.47
N VAL A 129 6.37 5.49 4.17
CA VAL A 129 5.25 4.75 3.60
C VAL A 129 3.98 5.56 3.77
N THR A 130 3.42 6.09 2.68
CA THR A 130 2.39 7.13 2.75
C THR A 130 1.00 6.60 2.41
N SER A 131 0.01 7.50 2.42
CA SER A 131 -1.35 7.23 1.94
C SER A 131 -2.05 6.10 2.72
N SER A 132 -2.47 5.00 2.07
CA SER A 132 -3.28 3.96 2.69
C SER A 132 -2.61 3.27 3.88
N PHE A 133 -1.28 3.22 3.90
CA PHE A 133 -0.54 2.66 5.04
C PHE A 133 -0.66 3.57 6.27
N TYR A 134 -0.57 4.89 6.09
CA TYR A 134 -0.80 5.85 7.17
C TYR A 134 -2.24 5.78 7.68
N TYR A 135 -3.23 5.81 6.77
CA TYR A 135 -4.63 5.81 7.18
C TYR A 135 -4.98 4.53 7.95
N MET A 136 -4.53 3.37 7.47
CA MET A 136 -4.75 2.12 8.18
C MET A 136 -4.07 2.11 9.55
N ALA A 137 -2.80 2.56 9.63
CA ALA A 137 -2.08 2.65 10.89
C ALA A 137 -2.79 3.57 11.91
N ALA A 138 -3.29 4.73 11.47
CA ALA A 138 -4.04 5.66 12.32
C ALA A 138 -5.40 5.09 12.74
N ASP A 139 -6.14 4.50 11.80
CA ASP A 139 -7.51 4.04 12.02
C ASP A 139 -7.58 2.82 12.95
N VAL A 140 -6.54 1.98 12.96
CA VAL A 140 -6.44 0.79 13.82
C VAL A 140 -5.56 0.99 15.06
N GLY A 141 -5.02 2.20 15.24
CA GLY A 141 -4.30 2.59 16.45
C GLY A 141 -2.85 2.09 16.53
N LEU A 142 -2.18 1.89 15.40
CA LEU A 142 -0.73 1.61 15.35
C LEU A 142 0.11 2.86 15.59
N ILE A 143 -0.46 4.04 15.33
CA ILE A 143 0.13 5.35 15.59
C ILE A 143 -0.93 6.25 16.25
N ASP A 144 -0.51 7.38 16.81
CA ASP A 144 -1.43 8.44 17.22
C ASP A 144 -2.19 8.96 15.98
N SER A 145 -3.52 8.91 16.02
CA SER A 145 -4.36 9.32 14.89
C SER A 145 -4.34 10.82 14.63
N GLU A 146 -3.97 11.62 15.63
CA GLU A 146 -3.88 13.07 15.50
C GLU A 146 -2.51 13.50 14.96
N ALA A 147 -1.52 12.60 14.98
CA ALA A 147 -0.19 12.86 14.47
C ALA A 147 -0.15 12.72 12.95
N THR A 148 0.48 13.67 12.27
CA THR A 148 0.59 13.67 10.80
C THR A 148 1.55 12.62 10.23
N SER A 149 2.35 12.02 11.10
CA SER A 149 3.24 10.89 10.82
C SER A 149 3.53 10.11 12.10
N GLY A 150 3.97 8.86 11.97
CA GLY A 150 4.34 8.02 13.10
C GLY A 150 5.26 6.87 12.69
N LYS A 151 5.97 6.32 13.66
CA LYS A 151 6.83 5.14 13.47
C LYS A 151 6.06 3.87 13.79
N THR A 152 6.24 2.84 12.98
CA THR A 152 5.63 1.52 13.20
C THR A 152 6.50 0.44 12.53
N THR A 153 6.05 -0.81 12.55
CA THR A 153 6.73 -1.94 11.89
C THR A 153 5.72 -2.77 11.09
N PRO A 154 6.16 -3.50 10.04
CA PRO A 154 5.28 -4.48 9.38
C PRO A 154 4.67 -5.49 10.37
N ALA A 155 5.43 -5.94 11.37
CA ALA A 155 4.93 -6.84 12.41
C ALA A 155 3.74 -6.24 13.20
N ALA A 156 3.67 -4.93 13.38
CA ALA A 156 2.52 -4.28 14.02
C ALA A 156 1.24 -4.39 13.17
N PHE A 157 1.34 -4.26 11.84
CA PHE A 157 0.21 -4.52 10.94
C PHE A 157 -0.27 -5.97 11.03
N ARG A 158 0.66 -6.93 11.09
CA ARG A 158 0.33 -8.34 11.32
C ARG A 158 -0.38 -8.56 12.65
N ALA A 159 0.15 -8.01 13.74
CA ALA A 159 -0.46 -8.16 15.06
C ALA A 159 -1.90 -7.57 15.10
N ALA A 160 -2.11 -6.43 14.45
CA ALA A 160 -3.45 -5.88 14.28
C ALA A 160 -4.35 -6.81 13.44
N ALA A 161 -3.85 -7.39 12.35
CA ALA A 161 -4.60 -8.36 11.56
C ALA A 161 -5.00 -9.60 12.40
N GLU A 162 -4.05 -10.21 13.11
CA GLU A 162 -4.28 -11.38 13.96
C GLU A 162 -5.32 -11.10 15.06
N LYS A 163 -5.37 -9.88 15.59
CA LYS A 163 -6.39 -9.42 16.54
C LYS A 163 -7.76 -9.24 15.89
N ILE A 164 -7.81 -8.67 14.68
CA ILE A 164 -9.07 -8.21 14.06
C ILE A 164 -9.76 -9.29 13.23
N CYS A 165 -9.01 -10.12 12.53
CA CYS A 165 -9.58 -11.19 11.69
C CYS A 165 -10.56 -12.14 12.43
N PRO A 166 -10.37 -12.54 13.71
CA PRO A 166 -11.34 -13.39 14.40
C PRO A 166 -12.64 -12.66 14.83
N MET A 167 -12.71 -11.34 14.70
CA MET A 167 -13.88 -10.55 15.13
C MET A 167 -15.09 -10.73 14.20
N GLY A 168 -16.28 -10.45 14.75
CA GLY A 168 -17.48 -10.22 13.94
C GLY A 168 -17.46 -8.87 13.23
N PHE A 169 -18.17 -8.76 12.10
CA PHE A 169 -18.30 -7.49 11.38
C PHE A 169 -18.81 -6.35 12.27
N MET A 170 -19.87 -6.60 13.06
CA MET A 170 -20.44 -5.60 13.96
C MET A 170 -19.52 -5.26 15.14
N GLU A 171 -18.77 -6.25 15.64
CA GLU A 171 -17.78 -6.07 16.69
C GLU A 171 -16.60 -5.21 16.22
N ALA A 172 -16.06 -5.51 15.03
CA ALA A 172 -14.99 -4.71 14.44
C ALA A 172 -15.45 -3.27 14.16
N LYS A 173 -16.70 -3.09 13.70
CA LYS A 173 -17.29 -1.76 13.49
C LYS A 173 -17.34 -0.94 14.78
N ALA A 174 -17.69 -1.57 15.90
CA ALA A 174 -17.74 -0.91 17.20
C ALA A 174 -16.34 -0.65 17.78
N THR A 175 -15.42 -1.60 17.60
CA THR A 175 -14.06 -1.53 18.16
C THR A 175 -13.16 -0.54 17.42
N TYR A 176 -13.36 -0.39 16.10
CA TYR A 176 -12.56 0.47 15.22
C TYR A 176 -13.42 1.53 14.54
N PRO A 177 -13.95 2.52 15.29
CA PRO A 177 -14.92 3.49 14.78
C PRO A 177 -14.30 4.49 13.79
N LYS A 178 -12.97 4.63 13.76
CA LYS A 178 -12.25 5.49 12.80
C LYS A 178 -12.20 4.89 11.40
N VAL A 179 -12.24 3.55 11.31
CA VAL A 179 -12.34 2.86 10.03
C VAL A 179 -13.71 3.17 9.42
N ARG A 180 -13.72 3.67 8.18
CA ARG A 180 -14.97 3.99 7.48
C ARG A 180 -15.88 2.77 7.45
N SER A 181 -17.17 2.96 7.75
CA SER A 181 -18.14 1.85 7.80
C SER A 181 -18.22 1.01 6.52
N VAL A 182 -17.94 1.63 5.36
CA VAL A 182 -17.90 0.94 4.05
C VAL A 182 -16.66 0.06 3.88
N ASP A 183 -15.59 0.32 4.64
CA ASP A 183 -14.33 -0.41 4.60
C ASP A 183 -14.20 -1.44 5.74
N THR A 184 -14.95 -1.29 6.83
CA THR A 184 -14.94 -2.22 7.96
C THR A 184 -15.02 -3.70 7.57
N PRO A 185 -15.82 -4.14 6.57
CA PRO A 185 -15.84 -5.55 6.17
C PRO A 185 -14.48 -6.10 5.69
N TYR A 186 -13.62 -5.21 5.19
CA TYR A 186 -12.35 -5.54 4.54
C TYR A 186 -11.13 -5.24 5.42
N ILE A 187 -11.32 -4.75 6.66
CA ILE A 187 -10.20 -4.35 7.53
C ILE A 187 -9.19 -5.48 7.78
N CYS A 188 -9.64 -6.73 7.95
CA CYS A 188 -8.76 -7.89 8.05
C CYS A 188 -8.00 -8.09 6.74
N MET A 189 -8.70 -8.09 5.60
CA MET A 189 -8.10 -8.20 4.27
C MET A 189 -7.00 -7.15 4.05
N ASP A 190 -7.30 -5.88 4.35
CA ASP A 190 -6.39 -4.77 4.09
C ASP A 190 -5.14 -4.83 4.97
N LEU A 191 -5.27 -5.22 6.25
CA LEU A 191 -4.12 -5.38 7.15
C LEU A 191 -3.23 -6.56 6.74
N VAL A 192 -3.83 -7.70 6.39
CA VAL A 192 -3.09 -8.85 5.87
C VAL A 192 -2.41 -8.48 4.55
N TYR A 193 -3.09 -7.74 3.68
CA TYR A 193 -2.53 -7.23 2.42
C TYR A 193 -1.34 -6.31 2.65
N GLN A 194 -1.48 -5.29 3.50
CA GLN A 194 -0.41 -4.34 3.78
C GLN A 194 0.81 -5.02 4.40
N TYR A 195 0.61 -5.93 5.36
CA TYR A 195 1.69 -6.74 5.91
C TYR A 195 2.39 -7.59 4.83
N SER A 196 1.62 -8.35 4.05
CA SER A 196 2.18 -9.26 3.04
C SER A 196 2.84 -8.48 1.90
N LEU A 197 2.33 -7.32 1.53
CA LEU A 197 2.96 -6.46 0.53
C LEU A 197 4.33 -5.95 1.01
N LEU A 198 4.44 -5.51 2.27
CA LEU A 198 5.70 -5.04 2.85
C LEU A 198 6.71 -6.18 3.01
N VAL A 199 6.28 -7.31 3.56
CA VAL A 199 7.17 -8.43 3.92
C VAL A 199 7.36 -9.39 2.75
N ASP A 200 6.28 -10.01 2.27
CA ASP A 200 6.35 -11.04 1.23
C ASP A 200 6.60 -10.44 -0.16
N GLY A 201 6.08 -9.23 -0.42
CA GLY A 201 6.23 -8.53 -1.69
C GLY A 201 7.54 -7.74 -1.80
N PHE A 202 7.80 -6.84 -0.86
CA PHE A 202 8.97 -5.96 -0.89
C PHE A 202 10.18 -6.49 -0.12
N GLY A 203 10.06 -7.59 0.62
CA GLY A 203 11.18 -8.22 1.31
C GLY A 203 11.67 -7.45 2.53
N LEU A 204 10.82 -6.64 3.17
CA LEU A 204 11.18 -5.96 4.41
C LEU A 204 11.21 -6.96 5.57
N GLU A 205 12.21 -6.82 6.44
CA GLU A 205 12.23 -7.49 7.74
C GLU A 205 10.97 -7.08 8.55
N PRO A 206 10.25 -8.02 9.19
CA PRO A 206 9.03 -7.70 9.93
C PRO A 206 9.22 -6.67 11.04
N THR A 207 10.42 -6.60 11.62
CA THR A 207 10.77 -5.67 12.70
C THR A 207 11.41 -4.38 12.21
N LYS A 208 11.59 -4.20 10.89
CA LYS A 208 12.14 -2.96 10.33
C LYS A 208 11.23 -1.80 10.68
N GLU A 209 11.79 -0.78 11.33
CA GLU A 209 11.07 0.45 11.59
C GLU A 209 10.80 1.18 10.26
N ILE A 210 9.55 1.60 10.08
CA ILE A 210 9.11 2.40 8.94
C ILE A 210 8.39 3.64 9.47
N THR A 211 8.46 4.74 8.72
CA THR A 211 7.69 5.94 9.00
C THR A 211 6.44 5.94 8.13
N VAL A 212 5.26 5.89 8.74
CA VAL A 212 4.01 6.13 8.03
C VAL A 212 3.67 7.63 8.09
N ALA A 213 3.33 8.23 6.95
CA ALA A 213 3.15 9.69 6.89
C ALA A 213 1.99 10.12 5.98
N GLN A 214 1.18 11.05 6.48
CA GLN A 214 0.29 11.89 5.68
C GLN A 214 0.95 13.23 5.35
N LYS A 215 1.67 13.80 6.31
CA LYS A 215 2.46 15.02 6.13
C LYS A 215 3.84 14.86 6.76
N VAL A 216 4.81 15.58 6.23
CA VAL A 216 6.18 15.68 6.74
C VAL A 216 6.42 17.08 7.30
N LYS A 217 7.13 17.17 8.42
CA LYS A 217 7.48 18.45 9.04
C LYS A 217 8.64 19.10 8.29
N HIS A 218 8.50 20.37 7.95
CA HIS A 218 9.56 21.18 7.37
C HIS A 218 9.55 22.57 8.01
N GLY A 219 10.52 22.85 8.88
CA GLY A 219 10.47 24.02 9.77
C GLY A 219 9.21 24.00 10.63
N GLU A 220 8.42 25.06 10.56
CA GLU A 220 7.14 25.21 11.26
C GLU A 220 5.93 24.65 10.48
N TYR A 221 6.14 24.16 9.26
CA TYR A 221 5.06 23.71 8.38
C TYR A 221 4.93 22.19 8.29
N PHE A 222 3.72 21.73 8.01
CA PHE A 222 3.43 20.34 7.65
C PHE A 222 3.05 20.26 6.18
N ILE A 223 3.93 19.63 5.39
CA ILE A 223 3.80 19.49 3.95
C ILE A 223 3.22 18.11 3.65
N GLU A 224 2.23 18.03 2.75
CA GLU A 224 1.68 16.72 2.36
C GLU A 224 2.78 15.79 1.81
N ALA A 225 2.77 14.55 2.27
CA ALA A 225 3.64 13.49 1.80
C ALA A 225 3.15 12.95 0.43
N ALA A 226 3.11 13.86 -0.54
CA ALA A 226 2.57 13.68 -1.88
C ALA A 226 3.49 14.28 -2.94
N TRP A 227 3.19 14.00 -4.21
CA TRP A 227 4.05 14.33 -5.35
C TRP A 227 4.12 15.83 -5.68
N ALA A 228 3.11 16.61 -5.28
CA ALA A 228 2.95 18.00 -5.73
C ALA A 228 4.14 18.91 -5.42
N LEU A 229 4.74 18.81 -4.22
CA LEU A 229 5.92 19.61 -3.90
C LEU A 229 7.15 19.16 -4.70
N GLY A 230 7.31 17.85 -4.93
CA GLY A 230 8.41 17.32 -5.74
C GLY A 230 8.38 17.86 -7.16
N GLU A 231 7.20 17.88 -7.78
CA GLU A 231 6.99 18.51 -9.11
C GLU A 231 7.31 20.00 -9.10
N ALA A 232 6.87 20.74 -8.07
CA ALA A 232 7.17 22.16 -7.95
C ALA A 232 8.68 22.42 -7.81
N ILE A 233 9.39 21.63 -7.00
CA ILE A 233 10.86 21.70 -6.86
C ILE A 233 11.53 21.42 -8.19
N GLU A 234 11.10 20.39 -8.90
CA GLU A 234 11.65 20.03 -10.21
C GLU A 234 11.44 21.18 -11.23
N ALA A 235 10.26 21.79 -11.24
CA ALA A 235 9.94 22.91 -12.13
C ALA A 235 10.78 24.17 -11.87
N VAL A 236 11.17 24.44 -10.61
CA VAL A 236 11.96 25.64 -10.24
C VAL A 236 13.45 25.37 -10.08
N SER A 237 13.88 24.11 -10.12
CA SER A 237 15.29 23.76 -9.98
C SER A 237 16.09 24.18 -11.22
N PRO A 238 17.31 24.72 -11.06
CA PRO A 238 18.15 25.04 -12.19
C PRO A 238 18.46 23.78 -12.99
N THR A 239 17.89 23.65 -14.19
CA THR A 239 18.30 22.62 -15.13
C THR A 239 19.73 22.96 -15.56
N LYS A 240 20.70 22.05 -15.42
CA LYS A 240 21.98 22.18 -16.14
C LYS A 240 21.61 22.39 -17.61
N ARG A 241 21.78 23.59 -18.15
CA ARG A 241 21.64 23.82 -19.59
C ARG A 241 22.72 22.98 -20.26
N LEU A 242 22.32 22.01 -21.08
CA LEU A 242 23.20 21.22 -21.93
C LEU A 242 23.82 22.04 -23.08
N ASN A 243 24.09 23.34 -22.88
CA ASN A 243 24.56 24.28 -23.92
C ASN A 243 25.90 24.95 -23.58
N ASP A 244 26.74 24.33 -22.75
CA ASP A 244 28.14 24.74 -22.58
C ASP A 244 29.08 23.65 -23.14
N ALA A 245 28.91 23.31 -24.42
CA ALA A 245 29.83 22.52 -25.23
C ALA A 245 30.13 23.26 -26.54
#